data_AF-A0A4U9D1L7-F1
#
_entry.id   AF-A0A4U9D1L7-F1
#
_cell.length_a   1.000
_cell.length_b   1.000
_cell.length_c   1.000
_cell.angle_alpha   90.00
_cell.angle_beta   90.00
_cell.angle_gamma   90.00
#
_symmetry.space_group_name_H-M   'P 1'
#
loop_
_entity.id
_entity.type
_entity.pdbx_description
1 polymer ?
#
loop_
_entity_poly.entity_id
_entity_poly.type
_entity_poly.pdbx_seq_one_letter_code
_entity_poly.pdbx_strand_id
1 'polypeptide(L)'
;MLISAINKGCHTVAALKAETKAGTGCGGCIPLVTQVLNAELAKQGIEVNHNLCEHFAYSRQELFHLIRVEGIKTFDELLEKHGKGYGCEVCKPTVGSLLASCWNEYILKPEHTPLQETNDNFLANIQKDGTYSIIPRSAGGEITPEGLVAVGRIAREYNLYTKITGSQRIGMFGAQKDDLPEIWRQLIEAGFETGHAYAKALRMAKTCVGSTWCRYGVGDSVGFGVELENRYKGIRTPHKMKFGVSGCTRECAEAQGKDVGIIATEKGWNLYVCGNGGMKPRHADLLAADLDRETLLKYLDRFMMFYIRTADKLTRTAPWLDNMEGGIDYLKRVIIDDKLGLNEHLEEELARLRAAFACEWTETVNSPAAQTRFRHFINSSQRDPNVQVVPEREQHRPATPYERIPVTLVEETYEPVDKHLQDDEILPATGVCALLGQQQVAVFRPYHDERVFALSNIDPFFNASVLSRGIIAEHEGDLWVASPLKKQRFRLRDGVCMEDESHSIAHFDARVKDGKVQLKA
;
A
#
# COMPACT_ATOMS: atom_id res chain seq x y z
N MET A 1 11.76 -27.11 16.50
CA MET A 1 12.40 -27.18 15.16
C MET A 1 13.24 -25.95 14.87
N LEU A 2 12.67 -24.73 14.78
CA LEU A 2 13.44 -23.50 14.50
C LEU A 2 14.61 -23.27 15.47
N ILE A 3 14.36 -23.28 16.79
CA ILE A 3 15.42 -23.11 17.81
C ILE A 3 16.52 -24.15 17.66
N SER A 4 16.16 -25.41 17.36
CA SER A 4 17.14 -26.48 17.15
C SER A 4 18.03 -26.22 15.93
N ALA A 5 17.46 -25.70 14.83
CA ALA A 5 18.24 -25.31 13.65
C ALA A 5 19.14 -24.09 13.92
N ILE A 6 18.65 -23.09 14.67
CA ILE A 6 19.45 -21.92 15.07
C ILE A 6 20.65 -22.38 15.91
N ASN A 7 20.43 -23.24 16.90
CA ASN A 7 21.51 -23.79 17.75
C ASN A 7 22.50 -24.67 16.97
N LYS A 8 22.16 -25.13 15.76
CA LYS A 8 23.05 -25.84 14.83
C LYS A 8 23.80 -24.91 13.87
N GLY A 9 23.65 -23.60 13.99
CA GLY A 9 24.36 -22.61 13.17
C GLY A 9 23.52 -21.96 12.06
N CYS A 10 22.21 -22.23 11.97
CA CYS A 10 21.34 -21.53 11.00
C CYS A 10 21.03 -20.10 11.47
N HIS A 11 21.98 -19.17 11.27
CA HIS A 11 21.88 -17.79 11.75
C HIS A 11 21.25 -16.80 10.75
N THR A 12 20.73 -17.29 9.63
CA THR A 12 20.02 -16.46 8.63
C THR A 12 18.66 -17.05 8.31
N VAL A 13 17.72 -16.21 7.88
CA VAL A 13 16.39 -16.67 7.43
C VAL A 13 16.51 -17.60 6.24
N ALA A 14 17.46 -17.37 5.33
CA ALA A 14 17.75 -18.25 4.20
C ALA A 14 18.21 -19.64 4.66
N ALA A 15 19.15 -19.71 5.61
CA ALA A 15 19.59 -20.98 6.20
C ALA A 15 18.44 -21.71 6.91
N LEU A 16 17.61 -20.99 7.67
CA LEU A 16 16.44 -21.58 8.34
C LEU A 16 15.40 -22.10 7.34
N LYS A 17 15.15 -21.38 6.24
CA LYS A 17 14.27 -21.85 5.15
C LYS A 17 14.79 -23.14 4.53
N ALA A 18 16.10 -23.19 4.24
CA ALA A 18 16.73 -24.35 3.63
C ALA A 18 16.62 -25.60 4.52
N GLU A 19 16.91 -25.44 5.81
CA GLU A 19 16.94 -26.52 6.81
C GLU A 19 15.53 -26.97 7.23
N THR A 20 14.64 -26.02 7.54
CA THR A 20 13.36 -26.33 8.21
C THR A 20 12.15 -26.31 7.28
N LYS A 21 12.34 -25.84 6.04
CA LYS A 21 11.27 -25.53 5.08
C LYS A 21 10.25 -24.49 5.60
N ALA A 22 10.56 -23.78 6.70
CA ALA A 22 9.68 -22.74 7.22
C ALA A 22 9.54 -21.60 6.22
N GLY A 23 8.30 -21.30 5.82
CA GLY A 23 7.98 -20.19 4.92
C GLY A 23 8.30 -20.41 3.44
N THR A 24 8.49 -21.66 3.00
CA THR A 24 8.57 -22.04 1.58
C THR A 24 7.21 -22.17 0.90
N GLY A 25 6.11 -22.14 1.66
CA GLY A 25 4.74 -22.12 1.14
C GLY A 25 4.28 -20.70 0.80
N CYS A 26 3.26 -20.19 1.51
CA CYS A 26 2.73 -18.84 1.27
C CYS A 26 3.62 -17.69 1.82
N GLY A 27 4.73 -18.00 2.49
CA GLY A 27 5.61 -17.02 3.12
C GLY A 27 5.05 -16.27 4.34
N GLY A 28 3.78 -16.49 4.72
CA GLY A 28 3.11 -15.73 5.78
C GLY A 28 3.74 -15.84 7.18
N CYS A 29 4.52 -16.90 7.44
CA CYS A 29 5.23 -17.10 8.71
C CYS A 29 6.64 -16.49 8.76
N ILE A 30 7.18 -15.96 7.64
CA ILE A 30 8.54 -15.42 7.59
C ILE A 30 8.84 -14.30 8.60
N PRO A 31 7.92 -13.34 8.86
CA PRO A 31 8.15 -12.35 9.90
C PRO A 31 8.34 -12.99 11.28
N LEU A 32 7.53 -13.99 11.64
CA LEU A 32 7.66 -14.71 12.90
C LEU A 32 8.96 -15.53 12.97
N VAL A 33 9.35 -16.17 11.87
CA VAL A 33 10.64 -16.89 11.78
C VAL A 33 11.81 -15.94 12.03
N THR A 34 11.75 -14.73 11.45
CA THR A 34 12.78 -13.70 11.64
C THR A 34 12.83 -13.21 13.09
N GLN A 35 11.68 -13.00 13.73
CA GLN A 35 11.60 -12.65 15.15
C GLN A 35 12.20 -13.72 16.06
N VAL A 36 11.85 -15.00 15.81
CA VAL A 36 12.40 -16.13 16.58
C VAL A 36 13.91 -16.26 16.38
N LEU A 37 14.39 -16.09 15.15
CA LEU A 37 15.82 -16.06 14.84
C LEU A 37 16.53 -14.98 15.66
N ASN A 38 16.08 -13.74 15.55
CA ASN A 38 16.71 -12.60 16.22
C ASN A 38 16.69 -12.76 17.75
N ALA A 39 15.56 -13.19 18.32
CA ALA A 39 15.45 -13.40 19.76
C ALA A 39 16.40 -14.51 20.26
N GLU A 40 16.60 -15.57 19.48
CA GLU A 40 17.50 -16.66 19.88
C GLU A 40 18.98 -16.29 19.67
N LEU A 41 19.33 -15.58 18.60
CA LEU A 41 20.66 -15.03 18.39
C LEU A 41 21.07 -14.10 19.54
N ALA A 42 20.17 -13.19 19.95
CA ALA A 42 20.40 -12.29 21.07
C ALA A 42 20.67 -13.06 22.38
N LYS A 43 19.95 -14.15 22.66
CA LYS A 43 20.19 -15.01 23.83
C LYS A 43 21.55 -15.71 23.79
N GLN A 44 22.08 -15.98 22.61
CA GLN A 44 23.42 -16.54 22.42
C GLN A 44 24.52 -15.47 22.49
N GLY A 45 24.17 -14.20 22.76
CA GLY A 45 25.12 -13.08 22.75
C GLY A 45 25.57 -12.68 21.34
N ILE A 46 24.88 -13.16 20.30
CA ILE A 46 25.13 -12.77 18.91
C ILE A 46 24.36 -11.47 18.66
N GLU A 47 25.10 -10.44 18.25
CA GLU A 47 24.52 -9.15 17.90
C GLU A 47 23.51 -9.31 16.75
N VAL A 48 22.30 -8.81 16.97
CA VAL A 48 21.24 -8.83 15.97
C VAL A 48 21.38 -7.60 15.10
N ASN A 49 21.55 -7.82 13.80
CA ASN A 49 21.59 -6.75 12.83
C ASN A 49 20.18 -6.13 12.67
N HIS A 50 20.04 -4.84 12.96
CA HIS A 50 18.80 -4.07 12.83
C HIS A 50 18.73 -3.21 11.56
N ASN A 51 19.70 -3.35 10.65
CA ASN A 51 19.74 -2.68 9.36
C ASN A 51 18.46 -2.98 8.57
N LEU A 52 17.95 -1.95 7.89
CA LEU A 52 16.77 -2.08 7.04
C LEU A 52 17.03 -3.03 5.86
N CYS A 53 18.18 -2.87 5.21
CA CYS A 53 18.71 -3.74 4.14
C CYS A 53 20.19 -3.40 3.87
N GLU A 54 20.78 -3.96 2.82
CA GLU A 54 22.17 -3.68 2.40
C GLU A 54 22.45 -2.20 2.08
N HIS A 55 21.40 -1.43 1.76
CA HIS A 55 21.49 -0.02 1.38
C HIS A 55 21.48 0.93 2.59
N PHE A 56 20.92 0.51 3.74
CA PHE A 56 20.79 1.36 4.93
C PHE A 56 21.15 0.57 6.19
N ALA A 57 22.23 0.98 6.85
CA ALA A 57 22.70 0.39 8.10
C ALA A 57 21.96 0.90 9.34
N TYR A 58 20.65 1.14 9.18
CA TYR A 58 19.79 1.75 10.19
C TYR A 58 18.46 0.98 10.23
N SER A 59 17.87 0.92 11.41
CA SER A 59 16.48 0.51 11.61
C SER A 59 15.50 1.54 11.02
N ARG A 60 14.23 1.14 10.88
CA ARG A 60 13.17 2.07 10.45
C ARG A 60 13.07 3.27 11.42
N GLN A 61 13.17 3.05 12.72
CA GLN A 61 13.03 4.10 13.73
C GLN A 61 14.19 5.10 13.65
N GLU A 62 15.42 4.64 13.47
CA GLU A 62 16.58 5.50 13.27
C GLU A 62 16.44 6.34 12.01
N LEU A 63 16.00 5.75 10.89
CA LEU A 63 15.72 6.50 9.66
C LEU A 63 14.61 7.53 9.84
N PHE A 64 13.55 7.22 10.59
CA PHE A 64 12.51 8.20 10.94
C PHE A 64 13.12 9.41 11.67
N HIS A 65 14.01 9.16 12.64
CA HIS A 65 14.67 10.23 13.39
C HIS A 65 15.59 11.07 12.51
N LEU A 66 16.42 10.44 11.67
CA LEU A 66 17.31 11.13 10.73
C LEU A 66 16.51 12.03 9.78
N ILE A 67 15.43 11.50 9.17
CA ILE A 67 14.54 12.27 8.29
C ILE A 67 13.98 13.49 9.02
N ARG A 68 13.53 13.34 10.26
CA ARG A 68 12.90 14.42 11.01
C ARG A 68 13.88 15.47 11.52
N VAL A 69 15.03 15.05 12.04
CA VAL A 69 16.05 15.95 12.60
C VAL A 69 16.70 16.79 11.52
N GLU A 70 17.01 16.18 10.38
CA GLU A 70 17.65 16.89 9.26
C GLU A 70 16.68 17.53 8.28
N GLY A 71 15.38 17.25 8.41
CA GLY A 71 14.37 17.79 7.51
C GLY A 71 14.43 17.19 6.09
N ILE A 72 14.91 15.96 5.95
CA ILE A 72 15.09 15.28 4.65
C ILE A 72 13.74 15.05 3.98
N LYS A 73 13.62 15.40 2.70
CA LYS A 73 12.35 15.28 1.96
C LYS A 73 12.37 14.31 0.80
N THR A 74 13.53 13.87 0.34
CA THR A 74 13.65 12.98 -0.84
C THR A 74 14.43 11.72 -0.49
N PHE A 75 14.21 10.67 -1.28
CA PHE A 75 14.98 9.43 -1.14
C PHE A 75 16.45 9.63 -1.47
N ASP A 76 16.76 10.41 -2.52
CA ASP A 76 18.14 10.66 -2.95
C ASP A 76 18.94 11.37 -1.87
N GLU A 77 18.37 12.37 -1.20
CA GLU A 77 19.02 13.06 -0.07
C GLU A 77 19.27 12.09 1.09
N LEU A 78 18.30 11.23 1.42
CA LEU A 78 18.48 10.23 2.49
C LEU A 78 19.56 9.20 2.13
N LEU A 79 19.56 8.75 0.88
CA LEU A 79 20.49 7.75 0.36
C LEU A 79 21.92 8.29 0.31
N GLU A 80 22.09 9.55 -0.13
CA GLU A 80 23.40 10.21 -0.17
C GLU A 80 24.00 10.39 1.23
N LYS A 81 23.20 10.81 2.21
CA LYS A 81 23.70 11.07 3.56
C LYS A 81 23.86 9.82 4.42
N HIS A 82 22.92 8.87 4.31
CA HIS A 82 22.75 7.78 5.29
C HIS A 82 22.66 6.39 4.66
N GLY A 83 22.87 6.26 3.34
CA GLY A 83 22.79 5.00 2.63
C GLY A 83 23.83 4.85 1.53
N LYS A 84 23.57 3.93 0.60
CA LYS A 84 24.40 3.65 -0.57
C LYS A 84 23.63 2.88 -1.64
N GLY A 85 24.16 2.85 -2.86
CA GLY A 85 23.59 2.11 -4.00
C GLY A 85 22.38 2.84 -4.59
N TYR A 86 21.44 2.08 -5.13
CA TYR A 86 20.22 2.54 -5.81
C TYR A 86 18.95 2.29 -4.99
N GLY A 87 19.02 1.39 -4.00
CA GLY A 87 17.90 0.97 -3.18
C GLY A 87 17.16 -0.24 -3.74
N CYS A 88 16.45 -0.96 -2.87
CA CYS A 88 15.73 -2.18 -3.20
C CYS A 88 14.23 -2.12 -2.89
N GLU A 89 13.53 -3.22 -3.17
CA GLU A 89 12.10 -3.44 -2.89
C GLU A 89 11.75 -3.39 -1.39
N VAL A 90 12.74 -3.35 -0.50
CA VAL A 90 12.55 -3.19 0.94
C VAL A 90 12.68 -1.72 1.36
N CYS A 91 13.80 -1.07 1.01
CA CYS A 91 14.06 0.28 1.53
C CYS A 91 13.27 1.35 0.81
N LYS A 92 13.06 1.25 -0.50
CA LYS A 92 12.29 2.25 -1.25
C LYS A 92 10.88 2.46 -0.69
N PRO A 93 10.02 1.43 -0.58
CA PRO A 93 8.70 1.63 0.00
C PRO A 93 8.71 1.93 1.50
N THR A 94 9.73 1.50 2.24
CA THR A 94 9.90 1.88 3.64
C THR A 94 10.17 3.38 3.77
N VAL A 95 11.09 3.93 2.97
CA VAL A 95 11.41 5.36 2.97
C VAL A 95 10.25 6.18 2.41
N GLY A 96 9.58 5.73 1.34
CA GLY A 96 8.35 6.38 0.86
C GLY A 96 7.28 6.48 1.94
N SER A 97 7.08 5.41 2.73
CA SER A 97 6.21 5.44 3.90
C SER A 97 6.70 6.41 5.00
N LEU A 98 8.01 6.48 5.26
CA LEU A 98 8.58 7.38 6.26
C LEU A 98 8.40 8.84 5.87
N LEU A 99 8.72 9.20 4.62
CA LEU A 99 8.54 10.54 4.08
C LEU A 99 7.07 10.95 4.14
N ALA A 100 6.14 10.07 3.76
CA ALA A 100 4.71 10.35 3.88
C ALA A 100 4.26 10.51 5.35
N SER A 101 4.77 9.68 6.27
CA SER A 101 4.51 9.83 7.71
C SER A 101 5.16 11.08 8.33
N CYS A 102 6.20 11.63 7.71
CA CYS A 102 6.88 12.83 8.17
C CYS A 102 6.31 14.11 7.57
N TRP A 103 5.83 14.08 6.32
CA TRP A 103 5.53 15.29 5.55
C TRP A 103 4.15 15.28 4.89
N ASN A 104 3.53 14.10 4.74
CA ASN A 104 2.22 13.87 4.11
C ASN A 104 2.07 14.51 2.72
N GLU A 105 3.16 14.57 1.95
CA GLU A 105 3.11 15.10 0.59
C GLU A 105 2.40 14.12 -0.37
N TYR A 106 1.89 14.66 -1.48
CA TYR A 106 1.28 13.87 -2.54
C TYR A 106 2.25 12.81 -3.08
N ILE A 107 1.86 11.54 -2.93
CA ILE A 107 2.77 10.39 -3.16
C ILE A 107 3.13 10.15 -4.62
N LEU A 108 2.40 10.76 -5.57
CA LEU A 108 2.73 10.67 -7.01
C LEU A 108 3.50 11.90 -7.53
N LYS A 109 4.08 12.71 -6.64
CA LYS A 109 5.13 13.64 -7.07
C LYS A 109 6.31 12.84 -7.69
N PRO A 110 7.03 13.42 -8.66
CA PRO A 110 8.16 12.75 -9.31
C PRO A 110 9.18 12.15 -8.34
N GLU A 111 9.47 12.83 -7.22
CA GLU A 111 10.47 12.42 -6.23
C GLU A 111 10.00 11.26 -5.34
N HIS A 112 8.68 11.10 -5.16
CA HIS A 112 8.07 10.09 -4.28
C HIS A 112 7.61 8.85 -5.04
N THR A 113 7.27 9.01 -6.33
CA THR A 113 6.69 7.96 -7.17
C THR A 113 7.54 6.69 -7.24
N PRO A 114 8.87 6.76 -7.47
CA PRO A 114 9.70 5.55 -7.59
C PRO A 114 9.78 4.72 -6.30
N LEU A 115 9.34 5.30 -5.18
CA LEU A 115 9.30 4.66 -3.87
C LEU A 115 8.02 3.85 -3.65
N GLN A 116 6.98 4.12 -4.44
CA GLN A 116 5.66 3.58 -4.18
C GLN A 116 5.53 2.14 -4.66
N GLU A 117 4.96 1.31 -3.79
CA GLU A 117 4.43 0.02 -4.19
C GLU A 117 3.29 0.17 -5.20
N THR A 118 3.06 -0.84 -6.04
CA THR A 118 2.07 -0.77 -7.13
C THR A 118 0.71 -0.22 -6.69
N ASN A 119 0.23 -0.60 -5.50
CA ASN A 119 -1.05 -0.13 -5.01
C ASN A 119 -1.09 1.38 -4.74
N ASP A 120 -0.03 1.94 -4.17
CA ASP A 120 0.12 3.39 -3.94
C ASP A 120 0.46 4.10 -5.26
N ASN A 121 1.29 3.49 -6.12
CA ASN A 121 1.72 4.03 -7.42
C ASN A 121 0.56 4.23 -8.42
N PHE A 122 -0.52 3.44 -8.28
CA PHE A 122 -1.75 3.55 -9.08
C PHE A 122 -3.00 3.89 -8.27
N LEU A 123 -2.82 4.28 -7.00
CA LEU A 123 -3.90 4.70 -6.09
C LEU A 123 -5.12 3.75 -6.08
N ALA A 124 -4.87 2.44 -6.22
CA ALA A 124 -5.88 1.40 -6.35
C ALA A 124 -5.28 0.02 -6.02
N ASN A 125 -6.08 -0.94 -5.54
CA ASN A 125 -5.52 -2.29 -5.29
C ASN A 125 -5.49 -3.09 -6.58
N ILE A 126 -4.31 -3.59 -6.95
CA ILE A 126 -4.16 -4.49 -8.10
C ILE A 126 -4.80 -5.87 -7.83
N GLN A 127 -5.39 -6.45 -8.87
CA GLN A 127 -5.96 -7.80 -8.89
C GLN A 127 -5.04 -8.75 -9.68
N LYS A 128 -5.28 -10.06 -9.59
CA LYS A 128 -4.40 -11.09 -10.18
C LYS A 128 -4.26 -11.02 -11.71
N ASP A 129 -5.26 -10.46 -12.38
CA ASP A 129 -5.30 -10.27 -13.83
C ASP A 129 -4.75 -8.89 -14.27
N GLY A 130 -4.25 -8.08 -13.34
CA GLY A 130 -3.74 -6.74 -13.62
C GLY A 130 -4.81 -5.64 -13.63
N THR A 131 -6.08 -5.97 -13.36
CA THR A 131 -7.13 -4.97 -13.14
C THR A 131 -7.05 -4.38 -11.73
N TYR A 132 -7.89 -3.39 -11.43
CA TYR A 132 -7.88 -2.66 -10.17
C TYR A 132 -9.24 -2.66 -9.48
N SER A 133 -9.21 -2.42 -8.16
CA SER A 133 -10.40 -2.13 -7.38
C SER A 133 -10.52 -0.66 -7.01
N ILE A 134 -11.76 -0.19 -7.02
CA ILE A 134 -12.16 1.19 -6.75
C ILE A 134 -13.13 1.15 -5.57
N ILE A 135 -12.76 1.82 -4.50
CA ILE A 135 -13.52 1.85 -3.25
C ILE A 135 -13.61 3.31 -2.83
N PRO A 136 -14.68 4.04 -3.23
CA PRO A 136 -14.91 5.39 -2.77
C PRO A 136 -15.11 5.43 -1.26
N ARG A 137 -14.82 6.58 -0.65
CA ARG A 137 -15.02 6.81 0.77
C ARG A 137 -16.51 6.94 1.07
N SER A 138 -16.97 6.25 2.11
CA SER A 138 -18.31 6.39 2.68
C SER A 138 -18.10 6.53 4.18
N ALA A 139 -17.92 7.76 4.67
CA ALA A 139 -17.59 8.02 6.06
C ALA A 139 -18.72 7.51 6.96
N GLY A 140 -18.38 6.77 8.01
CA GLY A 140 -19.37 6.13 8.88
C GLY A 140 -20.24 5.05 8.20
N GLY A 141 -19.99 4.74 6.93
CA GLY A 141 -20.84 3.88 6.11
C GLY A 141 -22.04 4.59 5.45
N GLU A 142 -22.10 5.92 5.50
CA GLU A 142 -23.19 6.69 4.89
C GLU A 142 -22.96 6.92 3.39
N ILE A 143 -24.02 6.71 2.61
CA ILE A 143 -24.08 6.96 1.17
C ILE A 143 -25.44 7.59 0.87
N THR A 144 -25.46 8.72 0.16
CA THR A 144 -26.70 9.37 -0.26
C THR A 144 -27.41 8.55 -1.35
N PRO A 145 -28.73 8.68 -1.54
CA PRO A 145 -29.44 8.07 -2.66
C PRO A 145 -28.80 8.40 -4.02
N GLU A 146 -28.43 9.65 -4.24
CA GLU A 146 -27.78 10.13 -5.47
C GLU A 146 -26.39 9.51 -5.65
N GLY A 147 -25.60 9.43 -4.56
CA GLY A 147 -24.30 8.76 -4.57
C GLY A 147 -24.42 7.27 -4.89
N LEU A 148 -25.45 6.60 -4.36
CA LEU A 148 -25.73 5.19 -4.66
C LEU A 148 -26.09 5.00 -6.15
N VAL A 149 -26.91 5.89 -6.71
CA VAL A 149 -27.23 5.89 -8.15
C VAL A 149 -25.97 6.13 -8.99
N ALA A 150 -25.12 7.07 -8.61
CA ALA A 150 -23.86 7.35 -9.30
C ALA A 150 -22.93 6.13 -9.32
N VAL A 151 -22.72 5.47 -8.18
CA VAL A 151 -21.93 4.24 -8.08
C VAL A 151 -22.49 3.15 -8.99
N GLY A 152 -23.81 2.94 -8.98
CA GLY A 152 -24.46 1.95 -9.85
C GLY A 152 -24.31 2.26 -11.34
N ARG A 153 -24.45 3.53 -11.73
CA ARG A 153 -24.26 3.99 -13.12
C ARG A 153 -22.82 3.74 -13.59
N ILE A 154 -21.84 4.18 -12.80
CA ILE A 154 -20.41 4.04 -13.11
C ILE A 154 -20.03 2.56 -13.19
N ALA A 155 -20.46 1.74 -12.23
CA ALA A 155 -20.17 0.31 -12.26
C ALA A 155 -20.72 -0.37 -13.52
N ARG A 156 -21.91 0.02 -14.00
CA ARG A 156 -22.48 -0.48 -15.25
C ARG A 156 -21.70 -0.01 -16.48
N GLU A 157 -21.32 1.26 -16.52
CA GLU A 157 -20.59 1.89 -17.64
C GLU A 157 -19.24 1.20 -17.91
N TYR A 158 -18.51 0.87 -16.84
CA TYR A 158 -17.20 0.23 -16.92
C TYR A 158 -17.24 -1.29 -16.73
N ASN A 159 -18.44 -1.90 -16.70
CA ASN A 159 -18.65 -3.32 -16.46
C ASN A 159 -17.84 -3.84 -15.25
N LEU A 160 -18.08 -3.24 -14.08
CA LEU A 160 -17.38 -3.54 -12.83
C LEU A 160 -18.18 -4.48 -11.94
N TYR A 161 -17.51 -5.45 -11.34
CA TYR A 161 -18.08 -6.29 -10.28
C TYR A 161 -18.27 -5.44 -9.01
N THR A 162 -19.45 -5.49 -8.40
CA THR A 162 -19.81 -4.72 -7.20
C THR A 162 -20.03 -5.61 -5.98
N LYS A 163 -19.57 -5.15 -4.82
CA LYS A 163 -19.71 -5.88 -3.54
C LYS A 163 -19.73 -4.95 -2.34
N ILE A 164 -20.68 -5.17 -1.43
CA ILE A 164 -20.65 -4.57 -0.09
C ILE A 164 -19.52 -5.22 0.71
N THR A 165 -18.62 -4.39 1.26
CA THR A 165 -17.47 -4.82 2.04
C THR A 165 -17.78 -4.81 3.54
N GLY A 166 -17.01 -5.58 4.33
CA GLY A 166 -17.12 -5.55 5.80
C GLY A 166 -16.75 -4.20 6.46
N SER A 167 -16.35 -3.23 5.65
CA SER A 167 -16.02 -1.85 6.02
C SER A 167 -17.20 -0.87 5.84
N GLN A 168 -18.41 -1.38 5.56
CA GLN A 168 -19.60 -0.57 5.22
C GLN A 168 -19.39 0.31 3.98
N ARG A 169 -18.75 -0.25 2.96
CA ARG A 169 -18.48 0.44 1.68
C ARG A 169 -18.77 -0.45 0.51
N ILE A 170 -19.00 0.14 -0.65
CA ILE A 170 -19.13 -0.57 -1.92
C ILE A 170 -17.75 -0.64 -2.58
N GLY A 171 -17.30 -1.86 -2.88
CA GLY A 171 -16.13 -2.08 -3.73
C GLY A 171 -16.57 -2.40 -5.16
N MET A 172 -15.92 -1.76 -6.12
CA MET A 172 -16.02 -2.00 -7.54
C MET A 172 -14.71 -2.62 -8.03
N PHE A 173 -14.76 -3.68 -8.84
CA PHE A 173 -13.59 -4.48 -9.22
C PHE A 173 -13.58 -4.76 -10.72
N GLY A 174 -12.38 -4.89 -11.29
CA GLY A 174 -12.19 -5.20 -12.71
C GLY A 174 -11.88 -3.99 -13.59
N ALA A 175 -11.64 -2.82 -13.00
CA ALA A 175 -11.30 -1.62 -13.76
C ALA A 175 -9.92 -1.81 -14.43
N GLN A 176 -9.81 -1.45 -15.72
CA GLN A 176 -8.50 -1.39 -16.35
C GLN A 176 -7.73 -0.16 -15.84
N LYS A 177 -6.41 -0.15 -16.03
CA LYS A 177 -5.52 0.88 -15.48
C LYS A 177 -5.89 2.27 -16.00
N ASP A 178 -6.21 2.33 -17.28
CA ASP A 178 -6.54 3.48 -18.09
C ASP A 178 -7.93 4.05 -17.78
N ASP A 179 -8.85 3.23 -17.26
CA ASP A 179 -10.18 3.69 -16.83
C ASP A 179 -10.14 4.48 -15.51
N LEU A 180 -9.10 4.28 -14.68
CA LEU A 180 -9.06 4.78 -13.31
C LEU A 180 -9.28 6.30 -13.20
N PRO A 181 -8.58 7.17 -13.97
CA PRO A 181 -8.78 8.62 -13.85
C PRO A 181 -10.20 9.07 -14.18
N GLU A 182 -10.83 8.49 -15.20
CA GLU A 182 -12.20 8.85 -15.60
C GLU A 182 -13.22 8.39 -14.55
N ILE A 183 -13.10 7.14 -14.07
CA ILE A 183 -13.97 6.63 -13.02
C ILE A 183 -13.88 7.52 -11.77
N TRP A 184 -12.67 7.90 -11.36
CA TRP A 184 -12.50 8.77 -10.19
C TRP A 184 -13.00 10.18 -10.41
N ARG A 185 -12.87 10.75 -11.61
CA ARG A 185 -13.47 12.06 -11.93
C ARG A 185 -14.99 12.03 -11.73
N GLN A 186 -15.67 11.04 -12.29
CA GLN A 186 -17.12 10.87 -12.13
C GLN A 186 -17.53 10.64 -10.66
N LEU A 187 -16.74 9.89 -9.89
CA LEU A 187 -16.98 9.69 -8.46
C LEU A 187 -16.81 11.00 -7.66
N ILE A 188 -15.78 11.79 -7.97
CA ILE A 188 -15.52 13.08 -7.32
C ILE A 188 -16.64 14.08 -7.63
N GLU A 189 -17.10 14.14 -8.87
CA GLU A 189 -18.27 14.94 -9.27
C GLU A 189 -19.55 14.52 -8.53
N ALA A 190 -19.68 13.22 -8.22
CA ALA A 190 -20.76 12.69 -7.38
C ALA A 190 -20.55 12.90 -5.87
N GLY A 191 -19.50 13.62 -5.45
CA GLY A 191 -19.22 13.98 -4.06
C GLY A 191 -18.40 12.95 -3.28
N PHE A 192 -17.83 11.94 -3.93
CA PHE A 192 -16.96 10.97 -3.26
C PHE A 192 -15.50 11.44 -3.18
N GLU A 193 -14.83 11.02 -2.12
CA GLU A 193 -13.38 11.08 -1.99
C GLU A 193 -12.76 9.69 -2.09
N THR A 194 -11.44 9.62 -2.22
CA THR A 194 -10.77 8.32 -2.17
C THR A 194 -10.84 7.65 -0.81
N GLY A 195 -11.30 6.40 -0.82
CA GLY A 195 -11.38 5.56 0.38
C GLY A 195 -10.04 5.08 0.90
N HIS A 196 -8.92 5.38 0.22
CA HIS A 196 -7.57 4.95 0.58
C HIS A 196 -7.47 3.43 0.82
N ALA A 197 -8.28 2.65 0.11
CA ALA A 197 -8.36 1.21 0.27
C ALA A 197 -7.09 0.50 -0.23
N TYR A 198 -6.19 1.19 -0.91
CA TYR A 198 -4.89 0.71 -1.38
C TYR A 198 -3.77 1.03 -0.38
N ALA A 199 -3.80 2.21 0.21
CA ALA A 199 -2.77 2.78 1.08
C ALA A 199 -2.57 2.03 2.41
N LYS A 200 -1.38 2.18 3.01
CA LYS A 200 -1.17 1.90 4.45
C LYS A 200 -1.61 3.11 5.29
N ALA A 201 -2.91 3.36 5.34
CA ALA A 201 -3.52 4.47 6.07
C ALA A 201 -4.76 4.00 6.84
N LEU A 202 -5.49 4.93 7.46
CA LEU A 202 -6.84 4.66 7.95
C LEU A 202 -7.72 4.21 6.77
N ARG A 203 -8.20 2.97 6.85
CA ARG A 203 -9.08 2.39 5.83
C ARG A 203 -10.50 2.84 6.02
N MET A 204 -11.05 2.77 7.23
CA MET A 204 -12.42 3.18 7.54
C MET A 204 -12.61 3.38 9.05
N ALA A 205 -13.66 4.12 9.42
CA ALA A 205 -14.32 4.00 10.71
C ALA A 205 -15.67 3.30 10.54
N LYS A 206 -15.74 2.01 10.88
CA LYS A 206 -16.99 1.24 10.86
C LYS A 206 -17.87 1.74 12.01
N THR A 207 -19.15 1.99 11.78
CA THR A 207 -20.09 2.44 12.82
C THR A 207 -21.28 1.51 12.95
N CYS A 208 -22.01 1.58 14.06
CA CYS A 208 -23.42 1.19 14.05
C CYS A 208 -24.28 2.45 13.90
N VAL A 209 -25.58 2.28 13.67
CA VAL A 209 -26.52 3.41 13.48
C VAL A 209 -26.74 4.29 14.73
N GLY A 210 -26.06 3.99 15.83
CA GLY A 210 -25.99 4.82 17.05
C GLY A 210 -27.33 5.13 17.71
N SER A 211 -27.31 6.13 18.60
CA SER A 211 -28.51 6.72 19.22
C SER A 211 -29.42 7.42 18.21
N THR A 212 -28.93 7.70 17.01
CA THR A 212 -29.70 8.31 15.92
C THR A 212 -30.88 7.44 15.47
N TRP A 213 -30.68 6.11 15.42
CA TRP A 213 -31.71 5.18 14.93
C TRP A 213 -31.94 3.95 15.82
N CYS A 214 -30.93 3.49 16.55
CA CYS A 214 -31.06 2.28 17.36
C CYS A 214 -31.68 2.63 18.72
N ARG A 215 -32.76 1.93 19.09
CA ARG A 215 -33.40 2.07 20.42
C ARG A 215 -32.49 1.73 21.62
N TYR A 216 -31.34 1.10 21.37
CA TYR A 216 -30.32 0.78 22.37
C TYR A 216 -29.09 1.67 22.27
N GLY A 217 -29.06 2.61 21.33
CA GLY A 217 -27.93 3.51 21.14
C GLY A 217 -27.85 4.49 22.30
N VAL A 218 -26.67 4.55 22.93
CA VAL A 218 -26.32 5.48 24.00
C VAL A 218 -25.63 6.71 23.41
N GLY A 219 -24.64 6.50 22.55
CA GLY A 219 -23.91 7.56 21.86
C GLY A 219 -24.20 7.62 20.36
N ASP A 220 -24.02 8.81 19.79
CA ASP A 220 -24.02 9.02 18.34
C ASP A 220 -22.70 8.48 17.75
N SER A 221 -22.70 7.18 17.45
CA SER A 221 -21.56 6.52 16.83
C SER A 221 -21.36 6.88 15.37
N VAL A 222 -22.42 7.28 14.66
CA VAL A 222 -22.33 7.63 13.23
C VAL A 222 -21.61 8.97 13.10
N GLY A 223 -22.12 10.02 13.75
CA GLY A 223 -21.52 11.35 13.72
C GLY A 223 -20.07 11.33 14.22
N PHE A 224 -19.80 10.60 15.30
CA PHE A 224 -18.43 10.50 15.82
C PHE A 224 -17.52 9.68 14.89
N GLY A 225 -18.01 8.59 14.29
CA GLY A 225 -17.25 7.82 13.31
C GLY A 225 -16.91 8.63 12.04
N VAL A 226 -17.84 9.45 11.56
CA VAL A 226 -17.64 10.38 10.43
C VAL A 226 -16.56 11.41 10.78
N GLU A 227 -16.61 12.00 11.98
CA GLU A 227 -15.59 12.95 12.44
C GLU A 227 -14.21 12.29 12.45
N LEU A 228 -14.07 11.12 13.08
CA LEU A 228 -12.78 10.43 13.20
C LEU A 228 -12.23 10.03 11.83
N GLU A 229 -13.09 9.54 10.94
CA GLU A 229 -12.68 9.17 9.60
C GLU A 229 -12.16 10.37 8.80
N ASN A 230 -12.80 11.54 8.93
CA ASN A 230 -12.34 12.78 8.31
C ASN A 230 -11.14 13.39 9.02
N ARG A 231 -10.98 13.16 10.33
CA ARG A 231 -9.84 13.64 11.12
C ARG A 231 -8.55 12.96 10.69
N TYR A 232 -8.57 11.66 10.43
CA TYR A 232 -7.35 10.86 10.22
C TYR A 232 -7.18 10.33 8.79
N LYS A 233 -8.02 10.76 7.84
CA LYS A 233 -7.87 10.36 6.42
C LYS A 233 -6.52 10.83 5.86
N GLY A 234 -5.97 10.01 4.96
CA GLY A 234 -4.72 10.28 4.24
C GLY A 234 -3.43 10.09 5.03
N ILE A 235 -3.46 10.11 6.37
CA ILE A 235 -2.27 9.91 7.20
C ILE A 235 -1.70 8.50 6.96
N ARG A 236 -0.48 8.45 6.38
CA ARG A 236 0.25 7.20 6.17
C ARG A 236 0.82 6.68 7.49
N THR A 237 0.72 5.36 7.66
CA THR A 237 1.08 4.63 8.88
C THR A 237 1.87 3.37 8.54
N PRO A 238 2.62 2.79 9.49
CA PRO A 238 3.44 1.59 9.27
C PRO A 238 2.70 0.43 8.60
N HIS A 239 1.39 0.31 8.87
CA HIS A 239 0.48 -0.58 8.18
C HIS A 239 -0.96 -0.04 8.25
N LYS A 240 -1.83 -0.48 7.32
CA LYS A 240 -3.28 -0.16 7.31
C LYS A 240 -3.93 -0.26 8.70
N MET A 241 -4.76 0.73 9.03
CA MET A 241 -5.52 0.79 10.28
C MET A 241 -7.02 0.79 10.02
N LYS A 242 -7.78 0.31 11.01
CA LYS A 242 -9.23 0.19 10.99
C LYS A 242 -9.78 0.73 12.30
N PHE A 243 -10.81 1.55 12.23
CA PHE A 243 -11.52 2.04 13.40
C PHE A 243 -12.90 1.38 13.48
N GLY A 244 -13.43 1.25 14.69
CA GLY A 244 -14.82 0.86 14.93
C GLY A 244 -15.41 1.72 16.04
N VAL A 245 -16.59 2.29 15.79
CA VAL A 245 -17.30 3.16 16.73
C VAL A 245 -18.68 2.57 16.99
N SER A 246 -18.91 2.09 18.21
CA SER A 246 -20.19 1.51 18.63
C SER A 246 -20.92 2.46 19.56
N GLY A 247 -22.20 2.70 19.28
CA GLY A 247 -23.05 3.55 20.10
C GLY A 247 -23.49 2.92 21.42
N CYS A 248 -23.14 1.66 21.69
CA CYS A 248 -23.33 0.99 22.98
C CYS A 248 -22.52 -0.32 23.06
N THR A 249 -22.56 -0.99 24.21
CA THR A 249 -21.84 -2.24 24.51
C THR A 249 -22.31 -3.46 23.71
N ARG A 250 -23.41 -3.36 22.94
CA ARG A 250 -23.81 -4.39 21.96
C ARG A 250 -22.87 -4.49 20.77
N GLU A 251 -22.03 -3.47 20.57
CA GLU A 251 -20.79 -3.60 19.81
C GLU A 251 -20.98 -3.95 18.31
N CYS A 252 -22.08 -3.51 17.69
CA CYS A 252 -22.37 -3.87 16.29
C CYS A 252 -21.31 -3.41 15.26
N ALA A 253 -20.38 -2.51 15.64
CA ALA A 253 -19.27 -2.09 14.80
C ALA A 253 -18.03 -3.01 14.87
N GLU A 254 -18.01 -4.02 15.75
CA GLU A 254 -16.82 -4.87 16.01
C GLU A 254 -15.58 -4.04 16.41
N ALA A 255 -15.79 -2.90 17.06
CA ALA A 255 -14.80 -1.99 17.64
C ALA A 255 -13.62 -2.68 18.34
N GLN A 256 -13.85 -3.67 19.22
CA GLN A 256 -12.77 -4.38 19.91
C GLN A 256 -11.97 -5.29 18.97
N GLY A 257 -12.47 -5.61 17.77
CA GLY A 257 -11.73 -6.33 16.74
C GLY A 257 -10.90 -5.43 15.80
N LYS A 258 -10.90 -4.12 16.02
CA LYS A 258 -10.22 -3.13 15.16
C LYS A 258 -8.94 -2.60 15.81
N ASP A 259 -8.09 -1.96 15.00
CA ASP A 259 -6.85 -1.33 15.49
C ASP A 259 -7.17 -0.23 16.53
N VAL A 260 -8.31 0.45 16.38
CA VAL A 260 -8.90 1.37 17.39
C VAL A 260 -10.39 1.09 17.52
N GLY A 261 -10.84 0.85 18.75
CA GLY A 261 -12.23 0.62 19.09
C GLY A 261 -12.75 1.69 20.03
N ILE A 262 -13.94 2.23 19.74
CA ILE A 262 -14.58 3.26 20.55
C ILE A 262 -15.99 2.79 20.87
N ILE A 263 -16.36 2.75 22.15
CA ILE A 263 -17.66 2.24 22.59
C ILE A 263 -18.28 3.25 23.56
N ALA A 264 -19.49 3.71 23.25
CA ALA A 264 -20.21 4.63 24.13
C ALA A 264 -20.64 3.94 25.42
N THR A 265 -20.53 4.66 26.53
CA THR A 265 -21.08 4.34 27.85
C THR A 265 -21.99 5.47 28.30
N GLU A 266 -22.72 5.27 29.41
CA GLU A 266 -23.54 6.35 30.00
C GLU A 266 -22.70 7.54 30.51
N LYS A 267 -21.40 7.34 30.71
CA LYS A 267 -20.47 8.33 31.28
C LYS A 267 -19.56 8.98 30.23
N GLY A 268 -19.51 8.45 29.01
CA GLY A 268 -18.62 8.93 27.95
C GLY A 268 -18.29 7.83 26.95
N TRP A 269 -17.00 7.66 26.66
CA TRP A 269 -16.51 6.72 25.64
C TRP A 269 -15.33 5.89 26.16
N ASN A 270 -15.41 4.58 25.98
CA ASN A 270 -14.28 3.69 26.19
C ASN A 270 -13.43 3.62 24.91
N LEU A 271 -12.12 3.82 25.07
CA LEU A 271 -11.12 3.74 24.01
C LEU A 271 -10.31 2.45 24.15
N TYR A 272 -10.38 1.61 23.13
CA TYR A 272 -9.63 0.37 22.98
C TYR A 272 -8.63 0.49 21.84
N VAL A 273 -7.47 -0.15 21.96
CA VAL A 273 -6.40 -0.09 20.94
C VAL A 273 -5.79 -1.46 20.66
N CYS A 274 -5.18 -1.59 19.49
CA CYS A 274 -4.38 -2.76 19.09
C CYS A 274 -5.17 -4.06 18.87
N GLY A 275 -6.45 -3.99 18.47
CA GLY A 275 -7.20 -5.16 18.00
C GLY A 275 -6.84 -5.58 16.57
N ASN A 276 -7.21 -6.79 16.17
CA ASN A 276 -6.90 -7.33 14.85
C ASN A 276 -7.93 -8.37 14.38
N GLY A 277 -8.52 -8.18 13.20
CA GLY A 277 -9.34 -9.18 12.50
C GLY A 277 -8.60 -9.95 11.38
N GLY A 278 -7.27 -10.11 11.50
CA GLY A 278 -6.39 -10.74 10.50
C GLY A 278 -6.13 -12.24 10.74
N MET A 279 -4.98 -12.75 10.25
CA MET A 279 -4.59 -14.17 10.37
C MET A 279 -4.66 -14.72 11.81
N LYS A 280 -4.29 -13.88 12.78
CA LYS A 280 -4.45 -14.15 14.22
C LYS A 280 -5.39 -13.08 14.78
N PRO A 281 -6.69 -13.39 14.91
CA PRO A 281 -7.64 -12.49 15.55
C PRO A 281 -7.21 -12.17 16.99
N ARG A 282 -7.36 -10.91 17.40
CA ARG A 282 -7.00 -10.40 18.73
C ARG A 282 -7.96 -9.29 19.10
N HIS A 283 -8.52 -9.34 20.31
CA HIS A 283 -9.27 -8.20 20.85
C HIS A 283 -8.34 -7.08 21.25
N ALA A 284 -8.80 -5.85 21.07
CA ALA A 284 -8.13 -4.63 21.49
C ALA A 284 -8.11 -4.54 23.02
N ASP A 285 -7.07 -3.91 23.57
CA ASP A 285 -6.94 -3.66 25.00
C ASP A 285 -7.56 -2.31 25.35
N LEU A 286 -8.18 -2.22 26.54
CA LEU A 286 -8.74 -0.97 27.04
C LEU A 286 -7.60 0.00 27.40
N LEU A 287 -7.51 1.12 26.67
CA LEU A 287 -6.56 2.20 26.93
C LEU A 287 -7.09 3.12 28.04
N ALA A 288 -8.35 3.57 27.92
CA ALA A 288 -9.02 4.36 28.93
C ALA A 288 -10.54 4.25 28.80
N ALA A 289 -11.26 4.46 29.91
CA ALA A 289 -12.70 4.35 29.99
C ALA A 289 -13.36 5.70 30.31
N ASP A 290 -14.65 5.82 29.97
CA ASP A 290 -15.51 6.95 30.34
C ASP A 290 -14.92 8.33 29.96
N LEU A 291 -14.28 8.40 28.79
CA LEU A 291 -13.67 9.63 28.28
C LEU A 291 -14.72 10.58 27.70
N ASP A 292 -14.54 11.88 27.91
CA ASP A 292 -15.13 12.88 27.04
C ASP A 292 -14.49 12.87 25.64
N ARG A 293 -15.12 13.55 24.68
CA ARG A 293 -14.65 13.57 23.28
C ARG A 293 -13.30 14.23 23.11
N GLU A 294 -13.03 15.32 23.83
CA GLU A 294 -11.78 16.08 23.68
C GLU A 294 -10.59 15.24 24.16
N THR A 295 -10.72 14.65 25.35
CA THR A 295 -9.69 13.78 25.93
C THR A 295 -9.44 12.56 25.05
N LEU A 296 -10.50 11.93 24.51
CA LEU A 296 -10.38 10.79 23.61
C LEU A 296 -9.60 11.16 22.34
N LEU A 297 -9.91 12.31 21.72
CA LEU A 297 -9.20 12.76 20.52
C LEU A 297 -7.72 13.00 20.79
N LYS A 298 -7.36 13.62 21.93
CA LYS A 298 -5.96 13.80 22.35
C LYS A 298 -5.24 12.45 22.51
N TYR A 299 -5.85 11.50 23.23
CA TYR A 299 -5.24 10.18 23.42
C TYR A 299 -5.08 9.42 22.11
N LEU A 300 -6.03 9.55 21.20
CA LEU A 300 -5.97 8.92 19.90
C LEU A 300 -4.91 9.56 19.00
N ASP A 301 -4.77 10.89 19.03
CA ASP A 301 -3.70 11.59 18.31
C ASP A 301 -2.32 11.10 18.76
N ARG A 302 -2.09 11.08 20.09
CA ARG A 302 -0.85 10.59 20.70
C ARG A 302 -0.59 9.13 20.35
N PHE A 303 -1.60 8.26 20.47
CA PHE A 303 -1.48 6.83 20.14
C PHE A 303 -1.06 6.63 18.69
N MET A 304 -1.75 7.30 17.75
CA MET A 304 -1.46 7.19 16.33
C MET A 304 -0.04 7.65 16.02
N MET A 305 0.37 8.81 16.53
CA MET A 305 1.70 9.34 16.25
C MET A 305 2.79 8.49 16.90
N PHE A 306 2.57 8.00 18.13
CA PHE A 306 3.52 7.10 18.81
C PHE A 306 3.69 5.78 18.04
N TYR A 307 2.61 5.19 17.53
CA TYR A 307 2.67 4.02 16.64
C TYR A 307 3.42 4.31 15.34
N ILE A 308 3.16 5.45 14.69
CA ILE A 308 3.84 5.87 13.45
C ILE A 308 5.36 5.97 13.67
N ARG A 309 5.78 6.55 14.80
CA ARG A 309 7.20 6.73 15.15
C ARG A 309 7.91 5.42 15.48
N THR A 310 7.25 4.53 16.23
CA THR A 310 7.95 3.44 16.92
C THR A 310 7.77 2.06 16.31
N ALA A 311 6.73 1.82 15.51
CA ALA A 311 6.54 0.50 14.90
C ALA A 311 7.49 0.28 13.71
N ASP A 312 7.86 -0.99 13.47
CA ASP A 312 8.65 -1.36 12.29
C ASP A 312 7.77 -1.38 11.01
N LYS A 313 8.39 -1.44 9.84
CA LYS A 313 7.73 -1.50 8.53
C LYS A 313 6.72 -2.64 8.48
N LEU A 314 5.56 -2.39 7.87
CA LEU A 314 4.50 -3.38 7.66
C LEU A 314 4.00 -4.06 8.95
N THR A 315 4.23 -3.46 10.12
CA THR A 315 3.79 -3.99 11.41
C THR A 315 2.39 -3.48 11.74
N ARG A 316 1.47 -4.37 12.15
CA ARG A 316 0.13 -3.99 12.64
C ARG A 316 0.21 -3.51 14.10
N THR A 317 -0.77 -2.74 14.55
CA THR A 317 -0.86 -2.24 15.94
C THR A 317 -0.83 -3.36 16.99
N ALA A 318 -1.51 -4.49 16.74
CA ALA A 318 -1.51 -5.67 17.60
C ALA A 318 -0.10 -6.24 17.88
N PRO A 319 0.65 -6.75 16.88
CA PRO A 319 2.01 -7.24 17.11
C PRO A 319 2.99 -6.16 17.56
N TRP A 320 2.76 -4.88 17.23
CA TRP A 320 3.55 -3.78 17.79
C TRP A 320 3.39 -3.69 19.31
N LEU A 321 2.15 -3.76 19.82
CA LEU A 321 1.89 -3.78 21.26
C LEU A 321 2.39 -5.07 21.93
N ASP A 322 2.19 -6.23 21.30
CA ASP A 322 2.62 -7.52 21.86
C ASP A 322 4.14 -7.61 22.02
N ASN A 323 4.91 -6.88 21.19
CA ASN A 323 6.38 -6.80 21.29
C ASN A 323 6.88 -5.60 22.10
N MET A 324 5.98 -4.76 22.60
CA MET A 324 6.34 -3.60 23.42
C MET A 324 6.61 -4.05 24.85
N GLU A 325 7.78 -3.72 25.38
CA GLU A 325 8.11 -4.01 26.78
C GLU A 325 7.14 -3.27 27.72
N GLY A 326 6.53 -4.01 28.65
CA GLY A 326 5.48 -3.50 29.53
C GLY A 326 4.10 -3.33 28.86
N GLY A 327 3.97 -3.67 27.57
CA GLY A 327 2.71 -3.79 26.84
C GLY A 327 1.77 -2.59 27.02
N ILE A 328 0.49 -2.88 27.25
CA ILE A 328 -0.56 -1.85 27.40
C ILE A 328 -0.29 -0.91 28.59
N ASP A 329 0.33 -1.38 29.67
CA ASP A 329 0.60 -0.53 30.84
C ASP A 329 1.72 0.48 30.57
N TYR A 330 2.73 0.09 29.78
CA TYR A 330 3.70 1.06 29.29
C TYR A 330 3.05 2.06 28.35
N LEU A 331 2.23 1.59 27.39
CA LEU A 331 1.53 2.47 26.46
C LEU A 331 0.64 3.49 27.18
N LYS A 332 -0.13 3.07 28.21
CA LYS A 332 -0.92 3.97 29.05
C LYS A 332 -0.06 5.07 29.67
N ARG A 333 1.08 4.72 30.27
CA ARG A 333 1.98 5.70 30.88
C ARG A 333 2.54 6.71 29.87
N VAL A 334 2.81 6.28 28.64
CA VAL A 334 3.25 7.19 27.58
C VAL A 334 2.11 8.12 27.16
N ILE A 335 0.94 7.57 26.83
CA ILE A 335 -0.16 8.31 26.19
C ILE A 335 -0.96 9.17 27.18
N ILE A 336 -1.15 8.69 28.41
CA ILE A 336 -1.99 9.30 29.44
C ILE A 336 -1.13 10.11 30.40
N ASP A 337 -0.12 9.47 31.00
CA ASP A 337 0.68 10.08 32.07
C ASP A 337 1.86 10.92 31.56
N ASP A 338 1.99 11.04 30.23
CA ASP A 338 3.09 11.73 29.54
C ASP A 338 4.49 11.33 30.06
N LYS A 339 4.68 10.04 30.32
CA LYS A 339 5.92 9.50 30.93
C LYS A 339 7.20 9.93 30.20
N LEU A 340 7.12 10.24 28.91
CA LEU A 340 8.25 10.65 28.08
C LEU A 340 8.33 12.17 27.84
N GLY A 341 7.34 12.95 28.26
CA GLY A 341 7.26 14.39 27.98
C GLY A 341 7.10 14.70 26.49
N LEU A 342 6.38 13.86 25.75
CA LEU A 342 6.26 13.92 24.29
C LEU A 342 4.85 14.27 23.81
N ASN A 343 3.85 14.29 24.69
CA ASN A 343 2.45 14.33 24.26
C ASN A 343 2.08 15.57 23.42
N GLU A 344 2.51 16.77 23.83
CA GLU A 344 2.28 17.99 23.04
C GLU A 344 2.88 17.87 21.64
N HIS A 345 4.13 17.43 21.55
CA HIS A 345 4.83 17.26 20.29
C HIS A 345 4.20 16.17 19.39
N LEU A 346 3.64 15.09 19.96
CA LEU A 346 2.89 14.08 19.22
C LEU A 346 1.60 14.65 18.63
N GLU A 347 0.88 15.48 19.40
CA GLU A 347 -0.35 16.15 18.96
C GLU A 347 -0.07 17.17 17.84
N GLU A 348 0.96 18.00 18.00
CA GLU A 348 1.39 18.98 16.99
C GLU A 348 1.75 18.33 15.65
N GLU A 349 2.50 17.24 15.69
CA GLU A 349 2.88 16.53 14.48
C GLU A 349 1.68 15.95 13.75
N LEU A 350 0.76 15.34 14.48
CA LEU A 350 -0.43 14.79 13.86
C LEU A 350 -1.33 15.90 13.31
N ALA A 351 -1.45 17.03 14.02
CA ALA A 351 -2.16 18.20 13.54
C ALA A 351 -1.56 18.72 12.21
N ARG A 352 -0.24 18.75 12.09
CA ARG A 352 0.45 19.14 10.85
C ARG A 352 0.17 18.16 9.70
N LEU A 353 0.22 16.84 9.95
CA LEU A 353 -0.09 15.84 8.92
C LEU A 353 -1.55 15.97 8.44
N ARG A 354 -2.48 16.26 9.37
CA ARG A 354 -3.89 16.51 9.07
C ARG A 354 -4.09 17.75 8.21
N ALA A 355 -3.42 18.85 8.56
CA ALA A 355 -3.48 20.09 7.80
C ALA A 355 -2.93 19.95 6.38
N ALA A 356 -1.97 19.04 6.18
CA ALA A 356 -1.38 18.75 4.87
C ALA A 356 -2.23 17.81 3.98
N PHE A 357 -3.36 17.27 4.48
CA PHE A 357 -4.15 16.32 3.72
C PHE A 357 -4.73 16.93 2.44
N ALA A 358 -4.50 16.25 1.31
CA ALA A 358 -5.20 16.44 0.05
C ALA A 358 -5.67 15.08 -0.49
N CYS A 359 -6.81 15.05 -1.18
CA CYS A 359 -7.31 13.82 -1.80
C CYS A 359 -6.44 13.46 -3.01
N GLU A 360 -5.71 12.34 -2.92
CA GLU A 360 -4.74 11.89 -3.93
C GLU A 360 -5.37 11.76 -5.34
N TRP A 361 -6.63 11.31 -5.42
CA TRP A 361 -7.34 11.23 -6.69
C TRP A 361 -7.78 12.58 -7.22
N THR A 362 -8.17 13.51 -6.36
CA THR A 362 -8.50 14.88 -6.78
C THR A 362 -7.27 15.58 -7.37
N GLU A 363 -6.13 15.46 -6.70
CA GLU A 363 -4.83 15.95 -7.23
C GLU A 363 -4.48 15.28 -8.57
N THR A 364 -4.69 13.96 -8.68
CA THR A 364 -4.42 13.21 -9.91
C THR A 364 -5.28 13.67 -11.09
N VAL A 365 -6.60 13.74 -10.93
CA VAL A 365 -7.52 14.06 -12.04
C VAL A 365 -7.39 15.51 -12.50
N ASN A 366 -6.94 16.40 -11.61
CA ASN A 366 -6.70 17.81 -11.92
C ASN A 366 -5.31 18.06 -12.55
N SER A 367 -4.43 17.05 -12.58
CA SER A 367 -3.09 17.14 -13.15
C SER A 367 -2.96 16.27 -14.41
N PRO A 368 -2.92 16.87 -15.62
CA PRO A 368 -2.75 16.10 -16.86
C PRO A 368 -1.46 15.26 -16.88
N ALA A 369 -0.35 15.79 -16.36
CA ALA A 369 0.93 15.08 -16.30
C ALA A 369 0.86 13.82 -15.40
N ALA A 370 0.10 13.88 -14.29
CA ALA A 370 -0.11 12.73 -13.42
C ALA A 370 -0.98 11.65 -14.08
N GLN A 371 -1.83 11.99 -15.05
CA GLN A 371 -2.72 11.04 -15.70
C GLN A 371 -2.02 10.14 -16.72
N THR A 372 -0.92 10.59 -17.33
CA THR A 372 -0.16 9.83 -18.34
C THR A 372 0.23 8.43 -17.86
N ARG A 373 0.57 8.28 -16.57
CA ARG A 373 0.97 7.00 -15.96
C ARG A 373 -0.12 5.92 -15.98
N PHE A 374 -1.38 6.32 -16.06
CA PHE A 374 -2.53 5.40 -16.03
C PHE A 374 -2.80 4.76 -17.40
N ARG A 375 -2.20 5.27 -18.48
CA ARG A 375 -2.29 4.64 -19.80
C ARG A 375 -1.71 3.23 -19.75
N HIS A 376 -2.45 2.25 -20.28
CA HIS A 376 -1.92 0.89 -20.38
C HIS A 376 -0.71 0.85 -21.31
N PHE A 377 -0.88 1.25 -22.57
CA PHE A 377 0.22 1.50 -23.50
C PHE A 377 0.54 3.00 -23.57
N ILE A 378 1.81 3.36 -23.42
CA ILE A 378 2.24 4.76 -23.53
C ILE A 378 2.11 5.28 -24.98
N ASN A 379 2.32 4.40 -25.96
CA ASN A 379 2.36 4.70 -27.40
C ASN A 379 1.10 4.25 -28.18
N SER A 380 0.02 3.87 -27.49
CA SER A 380 -1.21 3.38 -28.13
C SER A 380 -2.44 3.64 -27.25
N SER A 381 -3.59 3.90 -27.87
CA SER A 381 -4.89 3.99 -27.18
C SER A 381 -5.58 2.64 -26.98
N GLN A 382 -4.94 1.54 -27.41
CA GLN A 382 -5.49 0.20 -27.22
C GLN A 382 -5.58 -0.16 -25.73
N ARG A 383 -6.61 -0.92 -25.38
CA ARG A 383 -6.80 -1.49 -24.03
C ARG A 383 -5.95 -2.74 -23.84
N ASP A 384 -5.77 -3.19 -22.60
CA ASP A 384 -5.04 -4.44 -22.35
C ASP A 384 -5.86 -5.63 -22.89
N PRO A 385 -5.42 -6.29 -23.97
CA PRO A 385 -6.16 -7.43 -24.53
C PRO A 385 -6.22 -8.63 -23.58
N ASN A 386 -5.31 -8.72 -22.60
CA ASN A 386 -5.22 -9.87 -21.71
C ASN A 386 -6.24 -9.83 -20.56
N VAL A 387 -6.95 -8.71 -20.38
CA VAL A 387 -8.03 -8.60 -19.40
C VAL A 387 -9.28 -9.29 -19.96
N GLN A 388 -9.53 -10.50 -19.47
CA GLN A 388 -10.68 -11.32 -19.86
C GLN A 388 -11.53 -11.66 -18.65
N VAL A 389 -12.85 -11.58 -18.81
CA VAL A 389 -13.83 -11.88 -17.77
C VAL A 389 -14.77 -13.00 -18.20
N VAL A 390 -15.28 -13.75 -17.24
CA VAL A 390 -16.25 -14.83 -17.44
C VAL A 390 -17.51 -14.51 -16.62
N PRO A 391 -18.72 -14.63 -17.20
CA PRO A 391 -19.96 -14.50 -16.44
C PRO A 391 -20.01 -15.50 -15.29
N GLU A 392 -20.35 -15.03 -14.09
CA GLU A 392 -20.52 -15.90 -12.93
C GLU A 392 -21.56 -15.32 -11.97
N ARG A 393 -22.60 -16.12 -11.70
CA ARG A 393 -23.84 -15.65 -11.03
C ARG A 393 -24.44 -14.48 -11.83
N GLU A 394 -24.91 -13.45 -11.14
CA GLU A 394 -25.50 -12.24 -11.74
C GLU A 394 -24.46 -11.17 -12.10
N GLN A 395 -23.17 -11.50 -12.06
CA GLN A 395 -22.07 -10.58 -12.36
C GLN A 395 -20.98 -11.32 -13.18
N HIS A 396 -19.73 -10.87 -13.11
CA HIS A 396 -18.58 -11.50 -13.75
C HIS A 396 -17.41 -11.68 -12.76
N ARG A 397 -16.43 -12.48 -13.17
CA ARG A 397 -15.13 -12.62 -12.50
C ARG A 397 -14.00 -12.63 -13.54
N PRO A 398 -12.73 -12.40 -13.13
CA PRO A 398 -11.60 -12.65 -14.02
C PRO A 398 -11.58 -14.09 -14.56
N ALA A 399 -11.19 -14.25 -15.81
CA ALA A 399 -10.94 -15.55 -16.41
C ALA A 399 -9.75 -16.22 -15.72
N THR A 400 -9.90 -17.51 -15.37
CA THR A 400 -8.79 -18.34 -14.90
C THR A 400 -7.81 -18.60 -16.05
N PRO A 401 -6.55 -18.98 -15.77
CA PRO A 401 -5.57 -19.24 -16.83
C PRO A 401 -6.03 -20.22 -17.92
N TYR A 402 -6.87 -21.21 -17.59
CA TYR A 402 -7.40 -22.19 -18.54
C TYR A 402 -8.59 -21.68 -19.38
N GLU A 403 -9.28 -20.64 -18.91
CA GLU A 403 -10.41 -20.01 -19.61
C GLU A 403 -9.94 -18.87 -20.53
N ARG A 404 -8.70 -18.40 -20.37
CA ARG A 404 -8.15 -17.31 -21.19
C ARG A 404 -7.92 -17.81 -22.62
N ILE A 405 -8.49 -17.08 -23.57
CA ILE A 405 -8.27 -17.31 -24.99
C ILE A 405 -6.99 -16.54 -25.39
N PRO A 406 -6.04 -17.16 -26.09
CA PRO A 406 -4.88 -16.45 -26.61
C PRO A 406 -5.31 -15.25 -27.46
N VAL A 407 -4.77 -14.06 -27.15
CA VAL A 407 -5.08 -12.85 -27.91
C VAL A 407 -3.94 -12.52 -28.85
N THR A 408 -4.27 -12.42 -30.13
CA THR A 408 -3.38 -11.91 -31.17
C THR A 408 -3.85 -10.51 -31.53
N LEU A 409 -3.04 -9.49 -31.25
CA LEU A 409 -3.34 -8.12 -31.68
C LEU A 409 -3.20 -8.05 -33.20
N VAL A 410 -4.28 -7.77 -33.93
CA VAL A 410 -4.21 -7.59 -35.39
C VAL A 410 -3.79 -6.14 -35.66
N GLU A 411 -2.83 -5.93 -36.57
CA GLU A 411 -2.48 -4.57 -37.01
C GLU A 411 -3.68 -3.96 -37.75
N GLU A 412 -4.42 -3.08 -37.10
CA GLU A 412 -5.37 -2.21 -37.79
C GLU A 412 -4.59 -1.16 -38.59
N THR A 413 -4.92 -1.06 -39.87
CA THR A 413 -4.36 -0.13 -40.85
C THR A 413 -4.21 1.29 -40.29
N TYR A 414 -2.96 1.78 -40.30
CA TYR A 414 -2.46 2.98 -39.65
C TYR A 414 -3.17 4.29 -40.05
N GLU A 415 -3.67 5.02 -39.05
CA GLU A 415 -3.18 6.38 -38.85
C GLU A 415 -1.95 6.30 -37.91
N PRO A 416 -0.86 7.04 -38.16
CA PRO A 416 0.31 7.00 -37.30
C PRO A 416 -0.01 7.64 -35.95
N VAL A 417 -0.35 6.82 -34.95
CA VAL A 417 -0.08 7.18 -33.55
C VAL A 417 1.43 7.20 -33.41
N ASP A 418 1.96 8.38 -33.08
CA ASP A 418 3.38 8.70 -33.16
C ASP A 418 4.24 7.59 -32.52
N LYS A 419 5.09 6.95 -33.34
CA LYS A 419 5.98 5.83 -32.97
C LYS A 419 7.14 6.27 -32.05
N HIS A 420 6.96 7.37 -31.33
CA HIS A 420 8.04 8.08 -30.67
C HIS A 420 7.70 8.21 -29.20
N LEU A 421 7.95 7.12 -28.46
CA LEU A 421 8.12 7.21 -27.01
C LEU A 421 9.31 8.12 -26.77
N GLN A 422 9.05 9.33 -26.28
CA GLN A 422 10.11 10.23 -25.88
C GLN A 422 10.64 9.76 -24.52
N ASP A 423 11.94 9.93 -24.28
CA ASP A 423 12.54 9.45 -23.03
C ASP A 423 11.96 10.19 -21.81
N ASP A 424 11.65 11.48 -21.96
CA ASP A 424 11.06 12.34 -20.93
C ASP A 424 9.62 11.97 -20.54
N GLU A 425 8.93 11.14 -21.33
CA GLU A 425 7.64 10.54 -20.97
C GLU A 425 7.78 9.39 -19.96
N ILE A 426 8.99 8.83 -19.81
CA ILE A 426 9.30 7.81 -18.79
C ILE A 426 9.95 8.50 -17.60
N LEU A 427 9.19 8.58 -16.50
CA LEU A 427 9.73 9.09 -15.25
C LEU A 427 10.95 8.24 -14.81
N PRO A 428 12.09 8.85 -14.48
CA PRO A 428 13.25 8.13 -13.96
C PRO A 428 12.91 7.24 -12.76
N ALA A 429 13.65 6.14 -12.64
CA ALA A 429 13.45 5.05 -11.69
C ALA A 429 12.08 4.33 -11.79
N THR A 430 11.37 4.46 -12.91
CA THR A 430 10.09 3.78 -13.16
C THR A 430 10.06 3.03 -14.50
N GLY A 431 8.93 2.38 -14.79
CA GLY A 431 8.67 1.72 -16.07
C GLY A 431 7.32 2.07 -16.66
N VAL A 432 7.21 1.87 -17.97
CA VAL A 432 5.98 2.03 -18.76
C VAL A 432 5.79 0.82 -19.67
N CYS A 433 4.56 0.53 -20.07
CA CYS A 433 4.31 -0.49 -21.07
C CYS A 433 4.17 0.18 -22.45
N ALA A 434 4.87 -0.35 -23.43
CA ALA A 434 4.78 0.03 -24.83
C ALA A 434 4.33 -1.18 -25.67
N LEU A 435 3.68 -0.89 -26.79
CA LEU A 435 3.33 -1.90 -27.78
C LEU A 435 4.41 -1.95 -28.87
N LEU A 436 4.99 -3.14 -29.10
CA LEU A 436 5.95 -3.43 -30.16
C LEU A 436 5.38 -4.51 -31.08
N GLY A 437 4.78 -4.10 -32.20
CA GLY A 437 3.98 -5.01 -33.04
C GLY A 437 2.82 -5.58 -32.23
N GLN A 438 2.84 -6.89 -31.97
CA GLN A 438 1.83 -7.57 -31.14
C GLN A 438 2.29 -7.82 -29.69
N GLN A 439 3.51 -7.43 -29.34
CA GLN A 439 4.12 -7.71 -28.04
C GLN A 439 3.98 -6.52 -27.09
N GLN A 440 3.63 -6.82 -25.84
CA GLN A 440 3.65 -5.83 -24.76
C GLN A 440 5.04 -5.81 -24.11
N VAL A 441 5.75 -4.69 -24.21
CA VAL A 441 7.11 -4.54 -23.70
C VAL A 441 7.11 -3.55 -22.55
N ALA A 442 7.66 -3.95 -21.40
CA ALA A 442 7.93 -3.07 -20.28
C ALA A 442 9.27 -2.38 -20.49
N VAL A 443 9.24 -1.06 -20.68
CA VAL A 443 10.42 -0.20 -20.82
C VAL A 443 10.70 0.46 -19.48
N PHE A 444 11.92 0.31 -18.98
CA PHE A 444 12.38 0.87 -17.72
C PHE A 444 13.46 1.92 -17.95
N ARG A 445 13.38 3.04 -17.22
CA ARG A 445 14.39 4.10 -17.21
C ARG A 445 14.94 4.23 -15.78
N PRO A 446 16.00 3.51 -15.39
CA PRO A 446 16.44 3.51 -14.00
C PRO A 446 17.05 4.83 -13.53
N TYR A 447 17.69 5.58 -14.42
CA TYR A 447 18.43 6.79 -14.09
C TYR A 447 17.90 8.00 -14.87
N HIS A 448 18.39 9.20 -14.54
CA HIS A 448 18.08 10.42 -15.28
C HIS A 448 18.75 10.48 -16.66
N ASP A 449 19.75 9.63 -16.91
CA ASP A 449 20.41 9.53 -18.21
C ASP A 449 19.59 8.73 -19.24
N GLU A 450 20.21 8.48 -20.39
CA GLU A 450 19.61 7.80 -21.55
C GLU A 450 19.59 6.26 -21.44
N ARG A 451 20.01 5.68 -20.31
CA ARG A 451 20.00 4.22 -20.14
C ARG A 451 18.56 3.73 -19.96
N VAL A 452 18.15 2.86 -20.87
CA VAL A 452 16.85 2.19 -20.87
C VAL A 452 17.01 0.68 -20.96
N PHE A 453 16.09 -0.04 -20.36
CA PHE A 453 16.01 -1.50 -20.42
C PHE A 453 14.61 -1.91 -20.87
N ALA A 454 14.50 -3.04 -21.56
CA ALA A 454 13.22 -3.53 -22.06
C ALA A 454 13.07 -5.03 -21.82
N LEU A 455 11.96 -5.39 -21.18
CA LEU A 455 11.57 -6.77 -20.88
C LEU A 455 10.15 -7.02 -21.37
N SER A 456 9.73 -8.28 -21.44
CA SER A 456 8.31 -8.60 -21.57
C SER A 456 7.49 -7.90 -20.48
N ASN A 457 6.33 -7.34 -20.81
CA ASN A 457 5.41 -6.80 -19.81
C ASN A 457 4.60 -7.90 -19.10
N ILE A 458 4.71 -9.16 -19.54
CA ILE A 458 3.93 -10.28 -19.02
C ILE A 458 4.64 -10.91 -17.82
N ASP A 459 3.98 -10.89 -16.66
CA ASP A 459 4.37 -11.70 -15.50
C ASP A 459 4.08 -13.19 -15.81
N PRO A 460 5.09 -14.07 -15.80
CA PRO A 460 4.93 -15.47 -16.21
C PRO A 460 4.17 -16.33 -15.19
N PHE A 461 4.03 -15.88 -13.93
CA PHE A 461 3.37 -16.66 -12.88
C PHE A 461 1.85 -16.50 -12.89
N PHE A 462 1.35 -15.34 -13.31
CA PHE A 462 -0.09 -15.06 -13.44
C PHE A 462 -0.53 -14.79 -14.88
N ASN A 463 0.41 -14.79 -15.82
CA ASN A 463 0.19 -14.44 -17.22
C ASN A 463 -0.56 -13.09 -17.36
N ALA A 464 -0.06 -12.07 -16.66
CA ALA A 464 -0.72 -10.76 -16.54
C ALA A 464 0.21 -9.62 -16.97
N SER A 465 -0.33 -8.60 -17.62
CA SER A 465 0.41 -7.49 -18.25
C SER A 465 0.85 -6.39 -17.25
N VAL A 466 1.72 -6.73 -16.32
CA VAL A 466 1.98 -5.90 -15.12
C VAL A 466 3.44 -5.52 -14.87
N LEU A 467 4.44 -6.09 -15.55
CA LEU A 467 5.84 -5.90 -15.12
C LEU A 467 6.34 -4.46 -15.19
N SER A 468 5.86 -3.66 -16.14
CA SER A 468 6.10 -2.20 -16.21
C SER A 468 5.71 -1.43 -14.95
N ARG A 469 4.85 -2.02 -14.11
CA ARG A 469 4.29 -1.42 -12.89
C ARG A 469 5.08 -1.78 -11.62
N GLY A 470 6.15 -2.55 -11.78
CA GLY A 470 7.01 -3.04 -10.69
C GLY A 470 7.99 -1.99 -10.19
N ILE A 471 8.57 -2.25 -9.02
CA ILE A 471 9.62 -1.41 -8.44
C ILE A 471 10.97 -1.84 -9.01
N ILE A 472 11.77 -0.88 -9.48
CA ILE A 472 13.17 -1.14 -9.83
C ILE A 472 14.00 -1.19 -8.54
N ALA A 473 14.72 -2.28 -8.35
CA ALA A 473 15.53 -2.57 -7.18
C ALA A 473 16.96 -2.94 -7.59
N GLU A 474 17.94 -2.63 -6.75
CA GLU A 474 19.29 -3.15 -6.87
C GLU A 474 19.49 -4.35 -5.93
N HIS A 475 20.21 -5.36 -6.43
CA HIS A 475 20.72 -6.46 -5.63
C HIS A 475 22.04 -6.95 -6.23
N GLU A 476 23.09 -7.05 -5.40
CA GLU A 476 24.44 -7.47 -5.81
C GLU A 476 25.00 -6.69 -7.03
N GLY A 477 24.67 -5.40 -7.13
CA GLY A 477 25.11 -4.50 -8.21
C GLY A 477 24.32 -4.63 -9.52
N ASP A 478 23.41 -5.59 -9.63
CA ASP A 478 22.48 -5.72 -10.76
C ASP A 478 21.15 -5.01 -10.46
N LEU A 479 20.52 -4.48 -11.51
CA LEU A 479 19.17 -3.90 -11.44
C LEU A 479 18.11 -4.93 -11.81
N TRP A 480 17.03 -4.94 -11.04
CA TRP A 480 15.92 -5.87 -11.14
C TRP A 480 14.60 -5.11 -11.11
N VAL A 481 13.54 -5.67 -11.69
CA VAL A 481 12.16 -5.26 -11.42
C VAL A 481 11.49 -6.29 -10.52
N ALA A 482 10.97 -5.85 -9.38
CA ALA A 482 10.13 -6.68 -8.51
C ALA A 482 8.68 -6.66 -9.03
N SER A 483 8.17 -7.83 -9.44
CA SER A 483 6.81 -7.99 -9.99
C SER A 483 5.76 -7.43 -9.01
N PRO A 484 4.78 -6.66 -9.51
CA PRO A 484 3.66 -6.15 -8.70
C PRO A 484 2.88 -7.20 -7.91
N LEU A 485 2.76 -8.42 -8.43
CA LEU A 485 1.80 -9.41 -7.91
C LEU A 485 2.37 -10.22 -6.76
N LYS A 486 3.55 -10.81 -6.95
CA LYS A 486 4.19 -11.70 -5.96
C LYS A 486 5.66 -11.38 -5.68
N LYS A 487 6.17 -10.24 -6.18
CA LYS A 487 7.51 -9.72 -5.88
C LYS A 487 8.67 -10.59 -6.38
N GLN A 488 8.43 -11.53 -7.30
CA GLN A 488 9.54 -12.17 -8.03
C GLN A 488 10.33 -11.11 -8.80
N ARG A 489 11.64 -11.27 -8.84
CA ARG A 489 12.58 -10.28 -9.35
C ARG A 489 13.12 -10.73 -10.70
N PHE A 490 12.98 -9.88 -11.70
CA PHE A 490 13.51 -10.10 -13.05
C PHE A 490 14.61 -9.11 -13.34
N ARG A 491 15.81 -9.58 -13.72
CA ARG A 491 16.95 -8.71 -13.97
C ARG A 491 16.72 -7.89 -15.23
N LEU A 492 16.95 -6.58 -15.15
CA LEU A 492 16.66 -5.65 -16.25
C LEU A 492 17.46 -5.93 -17.51
N ARG A 493 18.70 -6.42 -17.39
CA ARG A 493 19.60 -6.60 -18.53
C ARG A 493 19.29 -7.80 -19.42
N ASP A 494 18.67 -8.85 -18.88
CA ASP A 494 18.50 -10.13 -19.58
C ASP A 494 17.22 -10.91 -19.24
N GLY A 495 16.39 -10.42 -18.31
CA GLY A 495 15.11 -11.02 -17.95
C GLY A 495 15.21 -12.25 -17.05
N VAL A 496 16.38 -12.58 -16.52
CA VAL A 496 16.57 -13.72 -15.61
C VAL A 496 15.76 -13.52 -14.33
N CYS A 497 15.02 -14.55 -13.92
CA CYS A 497 14.27 -14.56 -12.66
C CYS A 497 15.17 -15.00 -11.50
N MET A 498 15.28 -14.17 -10.45
CA MET A 498 16.15 -14.42 -9.30
C MET A 498 15.71 -15.64 -8.48
N GLU A 499 14.40 -15.80 -8.29
CA GLU A 499 13.85 -16.86 -7.44
C GLU A 499 13.77 -18.22 -8.16
N ASP A 500 13.67 -18.22 -9.49
CA ASP A 500 13.50 -19.43 -10.30
C ASP A 500 13.88 -19.18 -11.76
N GLU A 501 15.09 -19.61 -12.15
CA GLU A 501 15.63 -19.43 -13.50
C GLU A 501 14.75 -20.04 -14.61
N SER A 502 13.91 -21.04 -14.29
CA SER A 502 12.99 -21.66 -15.26
C SER A 502 11.85 -20.74 -15.70
N HIS A 503 11.65 -19.62 -15.02
CA HIS A 503 10.62 -18.62 -15.29
C HIS A 503 11.17 -17.30 -15.85
N SER A 504 12.34 -17.30 -16.48
CA SER A 504 12.93 -16.10 -17.11
C SER A 504 12.04 -15.54 -18.24
N ILE A 505 12.15 -14.23 -18.49
CA ILE A 505 11.32 -13.51 -19.47
C ILE A 505 12.14 -12.96 -20.63
N ALA A 506 11.48 -12.69 -21.76
CA ALA A 506 12.12 -12.08 -22.91
C ALA A 506 12.71 -10.70 -22.56
N HIS A 507 13.92 -10.43 -23.04
CA HIS A 507 14.57 -9.12 -23.03
C HIS A 507 14.67 -8.60 -24.46
N PHE A 508 14.71 -7.28 -24.60
CA PHE A 508 14.79 -6.59 -25.89
C PHE A 508 15.94 -5.59 -25.86
N ASP A 509 16.69 -5.50 -26.97
CA ASP A 509 17.69 -4.44 -27.11
C ASP A 509 16.98 -3.09 -27.15
N ALA A 510 17.30 -2.21 -26.21
CA ALA A 510 16.74 -0.87 -26.09
C ALA A 510 17.83 0.20 -26.12
N ARG A 511 17.56 1.33 -26.77
CA ARG A 511 18.43 2.51 -26.74
C ARG A 511 17.62 3.79 -26.85
N VAL A 512 18.17 4.90 -26.38
CA VAL A 512 17.68 6.24 -26.73
C VAL A 512 18.49 6.75 -27.91
N LYS A 513 17.80 7.30 -28.92
CA LYS A 513 18.42 7.98 -30.06
C LYS A 513 17.57 9.18 -30.44
N ASP A 514 18.17 10.36 -30.48
CA ASP A 514 17.49 11.62 -30.79
C ASP A 514 16.28 11.87 -29.87
N GLY A 515 16.43 11.59 -28.56
CA GLY A 515 15.38 11.69 -27.54
C GLY A 515 14.29 10.62 -27.63
N LYS A 516 14.42 9.63 -28.52
CA LYS A 516 13.40 8.59 -28.75
C LYS A 516 13.88 7.23 -28.31
N VAL A 517 13.05 6.50 -27.58
CA VAL A 517 13.30 5.10 -27.23
C VAL A 517 13.11 4.23 -28.48
N GLN A 518 14.14 3.46 -28.82
CA GLN A 518 14.13 2.48 -29.90
C GLN A 518 14.29 1.08 -29.32
N LEU A 519 13.39 0.19 -29.69
CA LEU A 519 13.42 -1.23 -29.35
C LEU A 519 13.74 -2.03 -30.61
N LYS A 520 14.60 -3.04 -30.47
CA LYS A 520 14.83 -4.02 -31.53
C LYS A 520 13.83 -5.17 -31.36
N ALA A 521 13.03 -5.38 -32.39
CA ALA A 521 12.06 -6.48 -32.47
C ALA A 521 12.75 -7.84 -32.63
#